data_AF-A0A955EYG1-F1
#
_entry.id   AF-A0A955EYG1-F1
#
_cell.length_a   1.000
_cell.length_b   1.000
_cell.length_c   1.000
_cell.angle_alpha   90.00
_cell.angle_beta   90.00
_cell.angle_gamma   90.00
#
_symmetry.space_group_name_H-M   'P 1'
#
loop_
_entity.id
_entity.type
_entity.pdbx_description
1 polymer ?
#
loop_
_entity_poly.entity_id
_entity_poly.type
_entity_poly.pdbx_seq_one_letter_code
_entity_poly.pdbx_strand_id
1 'polypeptide(L)'
;MPFIKIDRNPSNRTLLQFGLTGALVLGLLAVFAASGRTPWVLGGVAAALGLAGLLAPKSLVWPYRLLSWATAPIGFVVSWVMLAVIYYGVLTPTGFLLRRFRGDFLGLRLGRDRESYWTLRSQPEPRADRYFKQF
;
A
#
# COMPACT_ATOMS: atom_id res chain seq x y z
N MET A 1 7.12 -15.26 -0.19
CA MET A 1 7.25 -14.56 1.11
C MET A 1 5.87 -13.98 1.45
N PRO A 2 5.24 -14.29 2.60
CA PRO A 2 3.94 -13.71 2.93
C PRO A 2 4.11 -12.23 3.25
N PHE A 3 3.42 -11.37 2.51
CA PHE A 3 3.55 -9.90 2.61
C PHE A 3 2.93 -9.29 3.87
N ILE A 4 2.25 -10.08 4.71
CA ILE A 4 1.60 -9.61 5.94
C ILE A 4 2.04 -10.51 7.10
N LYS A 5 2.95 -10.00 7.95
CA LYS A 5 3.29 -10.64 9.23
C LYS A 5 2.36 -10.11 10.30
N ILE A 6 1.33 -10.88 10.65
CA ILE A 6 0.47 -10.57 11.80
C ILE A 6 1.28 -10.87 13.07
N ASP A 7 1.52 -9.85 13.89
CA ASP A 7 2.21 -10.02 15.15
C ASP A 7 1.35 -10.82 16.13
N ARG A 8 1.75 -12.06 16.39
CA ARG A 8 1.02 -12.98 17.28
C ARG A 8 1.27 -12.63 18.75
N ASN A 9 2.35 -11.93 19.10
CA ASN A 9 2.65 -11.58 20.48
C ASN A 9 3.01 -10.10 20.62
N PRO A 10 2.01 -9.20 20.52
CA PRO A 10 2.26 -7.77 20.53
C PRO A 10 2.88 -7.31 21.86
N SER A 11 3.81 -6.37 21.77
CA SER A 11 4.38 -5.68 22.93
C SER A 11 3.30 -4.94 23.72
N ASN A 12 3.50 -4.80 25.04
CA ASN A 12 2.62 -4.00 25.91
C ASN A 12 2.43 -2.56 25.38
N ARG A 13 3.44 -1.98 24.73
CA ARG A 13 3.34 -0.65 24.10
C ARG A 13 2.37 -0.65 22.91
N THR A 14 2.39 -1.68 22.09
CA THR A 14 1.48 -1.84 20.94
C THR A 14 0.04 -2.00 21.42
N LEU A 15 -0.17 -2.76 22.49
CA LEU A 15 -1.49 -2.95 23.11
C LEU A 15 -2.03 -1.66 23.73
N LEU A 16 -1.17 -0.87 24.39
CA LEU A 16 -1.50 0.47 24.89
C LEU A 16 -1.89 1.40 23.73
N GLN A 17 -1.09 1.46 22.67
CA GLN A 17 -1.38 2.27 21.48
C GLN A 17 -2.70 1.87 20.84
N PHE A 18 -2.99 0.57 20.75
CA PHE A 18 -4.26 0.05 20.24
C PHE A 18 -5.44 0.52 21.10
N GLY A 19 -5.35 0.38 22.42
CA GLY A 19 -6.38 0.82 23.36
C GLY A 19 -6.61 2.33 23.31
N LEU A 20 -5.55 3.13 23.30
CA LEU A 20 -5.62 4.60 23.22
C LEU A 20 -6.19 5.08 21.88
N THR A 21 -5.76 4.48 20.76
CA THR A 21 -6.27 4.84 19.43
C THR A 21 -7.74 4.47 19.30
N GLY A 22 -8.14 3.28 19.79
CA GLY A 22 -9.53 2.88 19.85
C GLY A 22 -10.38 3.80 20.73
N ALA A 23 -9.87 4.18 21.90
CA ALA A 23 -10.53 5.13 22.79
C ALA A 23 -10.69 6.51 22.15
N LEU A 24 -9.67 6.99 21.43
CA LEU A 24 -9.72 8.28 20.73
C LEU A 24 -10.76 8.26 19.60
N VAL A 25 -10.76 7.22 18.76
CA VAL A 25 -11.71 7.09 17.65
C VAL A 25 -13.14 6.97 18.17
N LEU A 26 -13.39 6.09 19.15
CA LEU A 26 -14.72 5.92 19.73
C LEU A 26 -15.17 7.16 20.53
N GLY A 27 -14.24 7.85 21.19
CA GLY A 27 -14.49 9.10 21.88
C GLY A 27 -14.89 10.22 20.92
N LEU A 28 -14.19 10.37 19.79
CA LEU A 28 -14.59 11.32 18.74
C LEU A 28 -15.96 10.97 18.17
N LEU A 29 -16.21 9.69 17.87
CA LEU A 29 -17.53 9.24 17.40
C LEU A 29 -18.63 9.50 18.43
N ALA A 30 -18.34 9.38 19.73
CA ALA A 30 -19.28 9.73 20.79
C ALA A 30 -19.63 11.22 20.79
N VAL A 31 -18.67 12.11 20.52
CA VAL A 31 -18.91 13.56 20.43
C VAL A 31 -19.77 13.92 19.22
N PHE A 32 -19.56 13.26 18.08
CA PHE A 32 -20.34 13.48 16.86
C PHE A 32 -21.67 12.72 16.81
N ALA A 33 -21.92 11.79 17.73
CA ALA A 33 -23.17 11.04 17.80
C ALA A 33 -24.32 11.93 18.28
N ALA A 34 -25.17 12.35 17.35
CA ALA A 34 -26.31 13.21 17.63
C ALA A 34 -27.44 12.41 18.32
N SER A 35 -27.52 12.58 19.64
CA SER A 35 -28.65 12.31 20.55
C SER A 35 -28.91 10.86 21.01
N GLY A 36 -29.42 10.74 22.24
CA GLY A 36 -29.84 9.49 22.87
C GLY A 36 -28.80 8.87 23.82
N ARG A 37 -28.86 7.54 23.98
CA ARG A 37 -27.91 6.76 24.82
C ARG A 37 -26.59 6.46 24.11
N THR A 38 -26.55 6.60 22.79
CA THR A 38 -25.41 6.31 21.92
C THR A 38 -24.09 6.97 22.35
N PRO A 39 -24.01 8.29 22.63
CA PRO A 39 -22.76 8.92 23.04
C PRO A 39 -22.23 8.38 24.38
N TRP A 40 -23.12 8.04 25.32
CA TRP A 40 -22.74 7.46 26.62
C TRP A 40 -22.20 6.03 26.49
N VAL A 41 -22.82 5.21 25.63
CA VAL A 41 -22.33 3.86 25.35
C VAL A 41 -20.97 3.92 24.65
N LEU A 42 -20.83 4.75 23.61
CA LEU A 42 -19.56 4.91 22.89
C LEU A 42 -18.45 5.47 23.78
N GLY A 43 -18.76 6.48 24.60
CA GLY A 43 -17.83 7.05 25.58
C GLY A 43 -17.43 6.05 26.67
N GLY A 44 -18.38 5.23 27.15
CA GLY A 44 -18.10 4.17 28.12
C GLY A 44 -17.18 3.08 27.56
N VAL A 45 -17.42 2.65 26.32
CA VAL A 45 -16.56 1.67 25.62
C VAL A 45 -15.18 2.27 25.33
N ALA A 46 -15.11 3.55 24.95
CA ALA A 46 -13.86 4.27 24.75
C ALA A 46 -13.03 4.32 26.05
N ALA A 47 -13.65 4.70 27.16
CA ALA A 47 -13.01 4.73 28.47
C ALA A 47 -12.55 3.34 28.91
N ALA A 48 -13.38 2.31 28.72
CA ALA A 48 -13.03 0.94 29.04
C ALA A 48 -11.82 0.44 28.24
N LEU A 49 -11.75 0.73 26.93
CA LEU A 49 -10.61 0.37 26.08
C LEU A 49 -9.32 1.11 26.48
N GLY A 50 -9.42 2.40 26.78
CA GLY A 50 -8.29 3.20 27.24
C GLY A 50 -7.75 2.70 28.58
N LEU A 51 -8.65 2.47 29.55
CA LEU A 51 -8.30 1.94 30.88
C LEU A 51 -7.74 0.53 30.81
N ALA A 52 -8.33 -0.35 29.99
CA ALA A 52 -7.82 -1.71 29.80
C ALA A 52 -6.44 -1.70 29.12
N GLY A 53 -6.18 -0.75 28.22
CA GLY A 53 -4.84 -0.52 27.65
C GLY A 53 -3.80 -0.12 28.70
N LEU A 54 -4.16 0.74 29.67
CA LEU A 54 -3.25 1.19 30.74
C LEU A 54 -3.05 0.14 31.84
N LEU A 55 -4.13 -0.44 32.35
CA LEU A 55 -4.11 -1.27 33.57
C LEU A 55 -3.87 -2.75 33.28
N ALA A 56 -4.37 -3.25 32.14
CA ALA A 56 -4.33 -4.68 31.82
C ALA A 56 -4.10 -4.92 30.32
N PRO A 57 -2.95 -4.50 29.75
CA PRO A 57 -2.70 -4.58 28.30
C PRO A 57 -2.84 -6.01 27.76
N LYS A 58 -2.54 -7.03 28.58
CA LYS A 58 -2.70 -8.45 28.21
C LYS A 58 -4.13 -8.84 27.85
N SER A 59 -5.15 -8.16 28.38
CA SER A 59 -6.55 -8.39 28.02
C SER A 59 -6.87 -7.98 26.57
N LEU A 60 -6.12 -7.01 26.02
CA LEU A 60 -6.30 -6.51 24.66
C LEU A 60 -5.68 -7.41 23.58
N VAL A 61 -4.93 -8.46 23.96
CA VAL A 61 -4.26 -9.35 23.00
C VAL A 61 -5.26 -10.06 22.09
N TRP A 62 -6.35 -10.56 22.67
CA TRP A 62 -7.41 -11.24 21.91
C TRP A 62 -8.12 -10.32 20.91
N PRO A 63 -8.69 -9.16 21.32
CA PRO A 63 -9.34 -8.26 20.38
C PRO A 63 -8.36 -7.69 19.35
N TYR A 64 -7.11 -7.40 19.73
CA TYR A 64 -6.07 -6.97 18.79
C TYR A 64 -5.81 -8.01 17.70
N ARG A 65 -5.66 -9.28 18.06
CA ARG A 65 -5.43 -10.37 17.10
C ARG A 65 -6.61 -10.55 16.15
N LEU A 66 -7.83 -10.55 16.68
CA LEU A 66 -9.05 -10.71 15.87
C LEU A 66 -9.18 -9.58 14.85
N LEU A 67 -8.99 -8.34 15.29
CA LEU A 67 -9.08 -7.18 14.41
C LEU A 67 -7.92 -7.13 13.40
N SER A 68 -6.71 -7.53 13.80
CA SER A 68 -5.56 -7.61 12.91
C SER A 68 -5.78 -8.65 11.81
N TRP A 69 -6.40 -9.77 12.14
CA TRP A 69 -6.74 -10.79 11.15
C TRP A 69 -7.85 -10.33 10.20
N ALA A 70 -8.87 -9.64 10.73
CA ALA A 70 -9.93 -9.05 9.92
C ALA A 70 -9.43 -7.94 8.97
N THR A 71 -8.42 -7.17 9.38
CA THR A 71 -7.87 -6.06 8.58
C THR A 71 -6.73 -6.48 7.65
N ALA A 72 -6.15 -7.67 7.83
CA ALA A 72 -5.11 -8.21 6.95
C ALA A 72 -5.44 -8.14 5.44
N PRO A 73 -6.63 -8.55 4.94
CA PRO A 73 -6.94 -8.48 3.51
C PRO A 73 -7.01 -7.05 2.96
N ILE A 74 -7.22 -6.04 3.81
CA ILE A 74 -7.28 -4.63 3.39
C ILE A 74 -5.93 -4.20 2.80
N GLY A 75 -4.81 -4.55 3.46
CA GLY A 75 -3.48 -4.20 2.98
C GLY A 75 -3.16 -4.81 1.61
N PHE A 76 -3.67 -6.02 1.37
CA PHE A 76 -3.56 -6.67 0.05
C PHE A 76 -4.33 -5.87 -1.01
N VAL A 77 -5.62 -5.59 -0.76
CA VAL A 77 -6.45 -4.82 -1.71
C VAL A 77 -5.86 -3.44 -1.99
N VAL A 78 -5.42 -2.72 -0.95
CA VAL A 78 -4.79 -1.40 -1.10
C VAL A 78 -3.54 -1.47 -1.97
N SER A 79 -2.73 -2.53 -1.86
CA SER A 79 -1.54 -2.72 -2.69
C SER A 79 -1.91 -2.85 -4.18
N TRP A 80 -2.95 -3.63 -4.50
CA TRP A 80 -3.44 -3.77 -5.88
C TRP A 80 -4.05 -2.48 -6.41
N VAL A 81 -4.83 -1.77 -5.57
CA VAL A 81 -5.43 -0.49 -5.93
C VAL A 81 -4.33 0.55 -6.20
N MET A 82 -3.32 0.64 -5.34
CA MET A 82 -2.20 1.56 -5.53
C MET A 82 -1.44 1.26 -6.83
N LEU A 83 -1.16 -0.03 -7.10
CA LEU A 83 -0.53 -0.46 -8.35
C LEU A 83 -1.39 -0.05 -9.56
N ALA A 84 -2.70 -0.28 -9.52
CA ALA A 84 -3.62 0.11 -10.58
C ALA A 84 -3.63 1.63 -10.79
N VAL A 85 -3.68 2.41 -9.71
CA VAL A 85 -3.65 3.88 -9.77
C VAL A 85 -2.35 4.37 -10.40
N ILE A 86 -1.20 3.83 -10.00
CA ILE A 86 0.09 4.22 -10.59
C ILE A 86 0.14 3.81 -12.07
N TYR A 87 -0.24 2.57 -12.39
CA TYR A 87 -0.18 2.05 -13.74
C TYR A 87 -1.11 2.79 -14.70
N TYR A 88 -2.37 2.97 -14.34
CA TYR A 88 -3.38 3.60 -15.19
C TYR A 88 -3.42 5.13 -15.07
N GLY A 89 -3.03 5.69 -13.93
CA GLY A 89 -3.02 7.13 -13.70
C GLY A 89 -1.73 7.83 -14.15
N VAL A 90 -0.59 7.13 -14.14
CA VAL A 90 0.71 7.72 -14.49
C VAL A 90 1.34 7.04 -15.70
N LEU A 91 1.58 5.73 -15.65
CA LEU A 91 2.34 5.05 -16.70
C LEU A 91 1.58 5.01 -18.04
N THR A 92 0.31 4.62 -18.01
CA THR A 92 -0.55 4.49 -19.18
C THR A 92 -0.72 5.82 -19.93
N PRO A 93 -1.09 6.94 -19.29
CA PRO A 93 -1.19 8.21 -19.99
C PRO A 93 0.17 8.68 -20.49
N THR A 94 1.26 8.46 -19.74
CA THR A 94 2.61 8.78 -20.21
C THR A 94 2.94 8.04 -21.52
N GLY A 95 2.67 6.73 -21.57
CA GLY A 95 2.84 5.92 -22.79
C GLY A 95 1.94 6.38 -23.93
N PHE A 96 0.69 6.75 -23.63
CA PHE A 96 -0.25 7.27 -24.62
C PHE A 96 0.21 8.62 -25.19
N LEU A 97 0.67 9.54 -24.35
CA LEU A 97 1.23 10.82 -24.76
C LEU A 97 2.47 10.60 -25.64
N LEU A 98 3.40 9.73 -25.24
CA LEU A 98 4.58 9.38 -26.03
C LEU A 98 4.18 8.85 -27.42
N ARG A 99 3.19 7.95 -27.48
CA ARG A 99 2.67 7.42 -28.74
C ARG A 99 2.03 8.50 -29.62
N ARG A 100 1.38 9.51 -29.04
CA ARG A 100 0.69 10.58 -29.78
C ARG A 100 1.61 11.68 -30.28
N PHE A 101 2.62 12.08 -29.49
CA PHE A 101 3.48 13.22 -29.79
C PHE A 101 4.80 12.83 -30.45
N ARG A 102 5.34 11.65 -30.16
CA ARG A 102 6.75 11.33 -30.42
C ARG A 102 6.95 10.16 -31.40
N GLY A 103 5.88 9.56 -31.93
CA GLY A 103 5.97 8.48 -32.92
C GLY A 103 6.42 7.14 -32.33
N ASP A 104 6.96 6.26 -33.18
CA ASP A 104 7.37 4.90 -32.80
C ASP A 104 8.81 4.87 -32.26
N PHE A 105 8.99 5.30 -31.00
CA PHE A 105 10.30 5.36 -30.34
C PHE A 105 10.99 4.00 -30.20
N LEU A 106 10.21 2.92 -30.08
CA LEU A 106 10.72 1.57 -29.87
C LEU A 106 10.76 0.76 -31.17
N GLY A 107 10.38 1.33 -32.32
CA GLY A 107 10.33 0.62 -33.59
C GLY A 107 9.35 -0.56 -33.58
N LEU A 108 8.30 -0.51 -32.74
CA LEU A 108 7.34 -1.59 -32.52
C LEU A 108 6.29 -1.71 -33.63
N ARG A 109 6.20 -0.75 -34.56
CA ARG A 109 5.32 -0.85 -35.71
C ARG A 109 5.84 -1.92 -36.67
N LEU A 110 5.06 -2.99 -36.81
CA LEU A 110 5.33 -4.00 -37.83
C LEU A 110 5.07 -3.42 -39.22
N GLY A 111 6.15 -3.21 -39.97
CA GLY A 111 6.08 -2.90 -41.40
C GLY A 111 5.80 -4.20 -42.16
N ARG A 112 4.61 -4.32 -42.77
CA ARG A 112 4.26 -5.45 -43.63
C ARG A 112 5.17 -5.61 -44.85
N ASP A 113 5.92 -4.57 -45.19
CA ASP A 113 6.77 -4.46 -46.38
C ASP A 113 8.28 -4.52 -46.06
N ARG A 114 8.65 -5.08 -44.90
CA ARG A 114 10.06 -5.23 -44.51
C ARG A 114 10.49 -6.69 -44.61
N GLU A 115 11.56 -6.94 -45.36
CA GLU A 115 12.20 -8.27 -45.44
C GLU A 115 12.86 -8.70 -44.12
N SER A 116 13.30 -7.73 -43.29
CA SER A 116 13.89 -8.01 -41.99
C SER A 116 13.70 -6.85 -41.00
N TYR A 117 13.46 -7.19 -39.74
CA TYR A 117 13.42 -6.24 -38.61
C TYR A 117 14.80 -6.02 -37.97
N TRP A 118 15.85 -6.64 -38.53
CA TRP A 118 17.20 -6.53 -38.01
C TRP A 118 17.72 -5.10 -38.17
N THR A 119 17.92 -4.40 -37.04
CA THR A 119 18.61 -3.11 -37.03
C THR A 119 20.13 -3.36 -37.02
N LEU A 120 20.79 -3.09 -38.15
CA LEU A 120 22.25 -3.10 -38.22
C LEU A 120 22.82 -2.07 -37.23
N ARG A 121 23.58 -2.55 -36.24
CA ARG A 121 24.31 -1.67 -35.34
C ARG A 121 25.56 -1.15 -36.06
N SER A 122 25.59 0.15 -36.34
CA SER A 122 26.81 0.86 -36.74
C SER A 122 27.71 1.07 -35.51
N GLN A 123 28.33 -0.01 -35.01
CA GLN A 123 29.38 0.11 -34.00
C GLN A 123 30.73 0.23 -34.71
N PRO A 124 31.61 1.19 -34.33
CA PRO A 124 33.03 1.07 -34.60
C PRO A 124 33.56 -0.17 -33.89
N GLU A 125 34.65 -0.76 -34.39
CA GLU A 125 35.19 -2.05 -33.94
C GLU A 125 35.16 -2.27 -32.41
N PRO A 126 34.88 -3.51 -31.97
CA PRO A 126 34.76 -3.87 -30.56
C PRO A 126 36.09 -3.68 -29.84
N ARG A 127 36.25 -2.50 -29.26
CA ARG A 127 37.39 -2.12 -28.43
C ARG A 127 37.18 -2.70 -27.02
N ALA A 128 38.08 -3.57 -26.58
CA ALA A 128 37.97 -4.28 -25.29
C ALA A 128 37.83 -3.32 -24.09
N ASP A 129 38.39 -2.12 -24.21
CA ASP A 129 38.31 -1.01 -23.26
C ASP A 129 36.90 -0.44 -23.06
N ARG A 130 35.99 -0.58 -24.03
CA ARG A 130 34.59 -0.14 -23.87
C ARG A 130 33.78 -1.03 -22.93
N TYR A 131 34.14 -2.30 -22.76
CA TYR A 131 33.45 -3.17 -21.81
C TYR A 131 33.67 -2.71 -20.35
N PHE A 132 34.75 -1.98 -20.08
CA PHE A 132 35.05 -1.45 -18.75
C PHE A 132 34.42 -0.07 -18.48
N LYS A 133 33.76 0.55 -19.47
CA LYS A 133 33.10 1.85 -19.35
C LYS A 133 31.66 1.76 -19.83
N GLN A 134 30.80 1.17 -19.00
CA GLN A 134 29.39 0.91 -19.31
C GLN A 134 28.46 2.11 -19.02
N PHE A 135 28.99 3.20 -18.44
CA PHE A 135 28.24 4.44 -18.14
C PHE A 135 28.96 5.66 -18.69
#